data_AF-A0AA36NKX2-F1
#
_entry.id   AF-A0AA36NKX2-F1
#
_cell.length_a   1.000
_cell.length_b   1.000
_cell.length_c   1.000
_cell.angle_alpha   90.00
_cell.angle_beta   90.00
_cell.angle_gamma   90.00
#
_symmetry.space_group_name_H-M   'P 1'
#
loop_
_entity.id
_entity.type
_entity.pdbx_description
1 polymer ?
#
loop_
_entity_poly.entity_id
_entity_poly.type
_entity_poly.pdbx_seq_one_letter_code
_entity_poly.pdbx_strand_id
1 'polypeptide(L)'
;MNEKGEGGIVPGCGCSKQLVDEIVYELNLRKDGRGKIAQMRQQKYMLDRISKLAVQLPLLLKKIGAQYPPSDATLQRLFGEHVPLMRSLAEVAKLEQLPEFGSNQYEDVTCCLESLCCVRKVLELAPDEGILTTKQFITGSVVTSRVPYANIASVDVVRSCGCLALLQAGELTKPPGQPHKPLQPGCGCSGALVDMIRGDLQARVDVRGNLGQIRQLEKMMGKFDDFAAEVPLMLDKLGADAAFPPSQQTMQRVYGSQSLPQAAFATPHEVPSQNFASLDFNVRNEFLNCCCLAVTCGLAGCTSHTATLEAEQMTTRVSNNCTTSIDRQPYAQLRAVDEELCCFCCHSVNGMIPGWCGDVPKLHAIAGELQARKVGRGNIAQLRNQERTP
;
A
#
# COMPACT_ATOMS: atom_id res chain seq x y z
N MET A 1 -22.01 -8.18 14.95
CA MET A 1 -20.54 -8.19 14.81
C MET A 1 -19.93 -8.59 16.13
N ASN A 2 -19.15 -9.67 16.15
CA ASN A 2 -18.29 -9.98 17.29
C ASN A 2 -17.01 -9.14 17.23
N GLU A 3 -16.17 -9.18 18.27
CA GLU A 3 -14.91 -8.41 18.37
C GLU A 3 -13.91 -8.71 17.23
N LYS A 4 -14.12 -9.80 16.48
CA LYS A 4 -13.32 -10.21 15.33
C LYS A 4 -13.89 -9.72 13.98
N GLY A 5 -15.00 -9.00 13.99
CA GLY A 5 -15.65 -8.49 12.77
C GLY A 5 -16.48 -9.52 12.01
N GLU A 6 -16.70 -10.71 12.55
CA GLU A 6 -17.56 -11.72 11.94
C GLU A 6 -19.03 -11.43 12.28
N GLY A 7 -19.88 -11.56 11.27
CA GLY A 7 -21.29 -11.22 11.30
C GLY A 7 -21.66 -10.43 10.05
N GLY A 8 -22.17 -11.14 9.04
CA GLY A 8 -22.60 -10.53 7.77
C GLY A 8 -23.67 -9.47 8.01
N ILE A 9 -23.50 -8.30 7.39
CA ILE A 9 -24.54 -7.28 7.31
C ILE A 9 -25.51 -7.74 6.22
N VAL A 10 -26.76 -8.05 6.59
CA VAL A 10 -27.81 -8.36 5.64
C VAL A 10 -28.73 -7.14 5.53
N PRO A 11 -28.63 -6.32 4.46
CA PRO A 11 -29.48 -5.16 4.29
C PRO A 11 -30.89 -5.61 3.89
N GLY A 12 -31.69 -6.00 4.88
CA GLY A 12 -33.11 -6.34 4.71
C GLY A 12 -33.41 -7.65 3.98
N CYS A 13 -34.70 -7.98 3.89
CA CYS A 13 -35.19 -9.12 3.14
C CYS A 13 -35.26 -8.74 1.65
N GLY A 14 -34.47 -9.41 0.79
CA GLY A 14 -34.44 -9.14 -0.65
C GLY A 14 -33.06 -8.90 -1.28
N CYS A 15 -31.96 -9.06 -0.53
CA CYS A 15 -30.56 -9.14 -1.01
C CYS A 15 -30.26 -8.31 -2.28
N SER A 16 -30.42 -7.00 -2.20
CA SER A 16 -29.95 -6.10 -3.27
C SER A 16 -28.42 -6.17 -3.34
N LYS A 17 -27.90 -6.93 -4.32
CA LYS A 17 -26.45 -7.09 -4.55
C LYS A 17 -25.75 -5.73 -4.72
N GLN A 18 -26.38 -4.80 -5.45
CA GLN A 18 -25.86 -3.45 -5.63
C GLN A 18 -25.68 -2.71 -4.30
N LEU A 19 -26.64 -2.83 -3.37
CA LEU A 19 -26.54 -2.18 -2.07
C LEU A 19 -25.46 -2.81 -1.19
N VAL A 20 -25.29 -4.14 -1.26
CA VAL A 20 -24.21 -4.83 -0.53
C VAL A 20 -22.84 -4.43 -1.07
N ASP A 21 -22.67 -4.40 -2.39
CA ASP A 21 -21.40 -3.99 -3.03
C ASP A 21 -21.04 -2.53 -2.70
N GLU A 22 -22.04 -1.63 -2.67
CA GLU A 22 -21.86 -0.24 -2.26
C GLU A 22 -21.44 -0.11 -0.78
N ILE A 23 -22.08 -0.88 0.11
CA ILE A 23 -21.72 -0.90 1.54
C ILE A 23 -20.31 -1.47 1.75
N VAL A 24 -19.96 -2.58 1.09
CA VAL A 24 -18.63 -3.19 1.20
C VAL A 24 -17.56 -2.25 0.65
N TYR A 25 -17.82 -1.62 -0.48
CA TYR A 25 -16.95 -0.59 -1.04
C TYR A 25 -16.74 0.56 -0.04
N GLU A 26 -17.81 1.11 0.54
CA GLU A 26 -17.73 2.21 1.50
C GLU A 26 -16.98 1.82 2.79
N LEU A 27 -17.22 0.61 3.30
CA LEU A 27 -16.55 0.09 4.49
C LEU A 27 -15.06 -0.17 4.26
N ASN A 28 -14.69 -0.71 3.10
CA ASN A 28 -13.28 -0.90 2.74
C ASN A 28 -12.59 0.46 2.57
N LEU A 29 -13.26 1.45 1.97
CA LEU A 29 -12.73 2.81 1.82
C LEU A 29 -12.52 3.48 3.18
N ARG A 30 -13.45 3.28 4.13
CA ARG A 30 -13.32 3.75 5.52
C ARG A 30 -12.24 3.00 6.30
N LYS A 31 -12.10 1.68 6.10
CA LYS A 31 -11.07 0.85 6.73
C LYS A 31 -9.68 1.27 6.26
N ASP A 32 -9.49 1.39 4.95
CA ASP A 32 -8.25 1.82 4.33
C ASP A 32 -7.93 3.28 4.68
N GLY A 33 -8.94 4.15 4.64
CA GLY A 33 -8.83 5.53 5.09
C GLY A 33 -8.41 5.62 6.55
N ARG A 34 -9.12 4.98 7.48
CA ARG A 34 -8.82 5.05 8.91
C ARG A 34 -7.47 4.41 9.25
N GLY A 35 -7.12 3.28 8.66
CA GLY A 35 -5.84 2.61 8.89
C GLY A 35 -4.67 3.45 8.39
N LYS A 36 -4.69 3.89 7.13
CA LYS A 36 -3.61 4.67 6.54
C LYS A 36 -3.53 6.08 7.11
N ILE A 37 -4.67 6.75 7.36
CA ILE A 37 -4.68 8.09 7.96
C ILE A 37 -4.18 8.04 9.41
N ALA A 38 -4.56 7.03 10.20
CA ALA A 38 -4.03 6.87 11.55
C ALA A 38 -2.52 6.65 11.53
N GLN A 39 -2.02 5.79 10.63
CA GLN A 39 -0.58 5.57 10.45
C GLN A 39 0.14 6.86 10.03
N MET A 40 -0.38 7.62 9.06
CA MET A 40 0.21 8.90 8.67
C MET A 40 0.18 9.92 9.80
N ARG A 41 -0.91 10.00 10.58
CA ARG A 41 -1.00 10.90 11.74
C ARG A 41 0.00 10.50 12.81
N GLN A 42 0.18 9.21 13.07
CA GLN A 42 1.17 8.70 14.00
C GLN A 42 2.59 9.01 13.53
N GLN A 43 2.91 8.78 12.26
CA GLN A 43 4.20 9.14 11.67
C GLN A 43 4.47 10.65 11.75
N LYS A 44 3.46 11.48 11.41
CA LYS A 44 3.55 12.94 11.52
C LYS A 44 3.78 13.38 12.97
N TYR A 45 3.09 12.77 13.92
CA TYR A 45 3.29 13.03 15.35
C TYR A 45 4.69 12.64 15.81
N MET A 46 5.21 11.47 15.41
CA MET A 46 6.57 11.06 15.73
C MET A 46 7.60 12.01 15.12
N LEU A 47 7.42 12.41 13.86
CA LEU A 47 8.32 13.34 13.17
C LEU A 47 8.32 14.72 13.85
N ASP A 48 7.16 15.22 14.29
CA ASP A 48 7.05 16.45 15.08
C ASP A 48 7.79 16.33 16.42
N ARG A 49 7.63 15.20 17.12
CA ARG A 49 8.35 14.94 18.39
C ARG A 49 9.86 14.85 18.20
N ILE A 50 10.33 14.11 17.20
CA ILE A 50 11.77 14.00 16.86
C ILE A 50 12.31 15.37 16.47
N SER A 51 11.55 16.16 15.72
CA SER A 51 11.98 17.51 15.32
C SER A 51 12.07 18.46 16.51
N LYS A 52 11.13 18.37 17.48
CA LYS A 52 11.22 19.12 18.74
C LYS A 52 12.43 18.71 19.56
N LEU A 53 12.68 17.40 19.67
CA LEU A 53 13.88 16.88 20.33
C LEU A 53 15.15 17.37 19.64
N ALA A 54 15.17 17.42 18.30
CA ALA A 54 16.35 17.84 17.53
C ALA A 54 16.69 19.32 17.76
N VAL A 55 15.71 20.14 18.14
CA VAL A 55 15.93 21.53 18.56
C VAL A 55 16.33 21.64 20.03
N GLN A 56 15.82 20.75 20.89
CA GLN A 56 16.12 20.74 22.32
C GLN A 56 17.50 20.15 22.65
N LEU A 57 17.92 19.12 21.94
CA LEU A 57 19.16 18.39 22.19
C LEU A 57 20.40 19.31 22.11
N PRO A 58 20.51 20.22 21.13
CA PRO A 58 21.63 21.16 21.07
C PRO A 58 21.63 22.19 22.20
N LEU A 59 20.45 22.62 22.65
CA LEU A 59 20.32 23.53 23.79
C LEU A 59 20.80 22.84 25.08
N LEU A 60 20.52 21.55 25.23
CA LEU A 60 21.02 20.74 26.34
C LEU A 60 22.54 20.51 26.24
N LEU A 61 23.07 20.17 25.05
CA LEU A 61 24.51 20.05 24.82
C LEU A 61 25.24 21.34 25.20
N LYS A 62 24.73 22.49 24.76
CA LYS A 62 25.26 23.81 25.12
C LYS A 62 25.21 24.06 26.64
N LYS A 63 24.12 23.68 27.30
CA LYS A 63 23.97 23.84 28.76
C LYS A 63 24.95 22.96 29.56
N ILE A 64 25.27 21.77 29.04
CA ILE A 64 26.23 20.83 29.64
C ILE A 64 27.68 21.20 29.28
N GLY A 65 27.90 22.16 28.37
CA GLY A 65 29.22 22.54 27.90
C GLY A 65 29.85 21.49 26.98
N ALA A 66 29.03 20.65 26.34
CA ALA A 66 29.47 19.70 25.34
C ALA A 66 29.70 20.43 24.01
N GLN A 67 30.87 20.23 23.40
CA GLN A 67 31.18 20.77 22.09
C GLN A 67 30.53 19.89 21.02
N TYR A 68 29.77 20.51 20.12
CA TYR A 68 29.17 19.85 18.96
C TYR A 68 29.51 20.63 17.67
N PRO A 69 29.96 19.95 16.59
CA PRO A 69 30.30 18.53 16.54
C PRO A 69 31.49 18.21 17.48
N PRO A 70 31.64 16.94 17.91
CA PRO A 70 32.73 16.54 18.80
C PRO A 70 34.08 16.61 18.07
N SER A 71 35.17 16.61 18.82
CA SER A 71 36.49 16.43 18.24
C SER A 71 36.67 15.01 17.68
N ASP A 72 37.51 14.86 16.65
CA ASP A 72 37.83 13.55 16.05
C ASP A 72 38.34 12.54 17.08
N ALA A 73 39.13 12.99 18.04
CA ALA A 73 39.60 12.15 19.15
C ALA A 73 38.44 11.61 20.02
N THR A 74 37.39 12.41 20.21
CA THR A 74 36.19 11.99 20.96
C THR A 74 35.36 11.02 20.14
N LEU A 75 35.20 11.28 18.83
CA LEU A 75 34.50 10.38 17.91
C LEU A 75 35.17 9.02 17.83
N GLN A 76 36.50 9.01 17.67
CA GLN A 76 37.28 7.77 17.57
C GLN A 76 37.30 6.98 18.88
N ARG A 77 37.26 7.66 20.03
CA ARG A 77 37.12 7.01 21.35
C ARG A 77 35.75 6.35 21.53
N LEU A 78 34.67 6.98 21.07
CA LEU A 78 33.31 6.50 21.31
C LEU A 78 32.86 5.47 20.26
N PHE A 79 33.26 5.64 19.00
CA PHE A 79 32.76 4.84 17.87
C PHE A 79 33.83 3.94 17.23
N GLY A 80 35.09 4.05 17.67
CA GLY A 80 36.19 3.23 17.15
C GLY A 80 36.42 3.45 15.65
N GLU A 81 36.43 2.37 14.88
CA GLU A 81 36.61 2.42 13.42
C GLU A 81 35.36 2.91 12.66
N HIS A 82 34.16 2.83 13.26
CA HIS A 82 32.90 3.10 12.59
C HIS A 82 32.32 4.46 13.02
N VAL A 83 33.00 5.54 12.62
CA VAL A 83 32.58 6.89 12.96
C VAL A 83 31.34 7.29 12.13
N PRO A 84 30.20 7.61 12.77
CA PRO A 84 29.02 8.08 12.05
C PRO A 84 29.26 9.47 11.45
N LEU A 85 28.63 9.73 10.30
CA LEU A 85 28.68 11.05 9.67
C LEU A 85 27.88 12.06 10.51
N MET A 86 28.56 12.93 11.24
CA MET A 86 27.92 13.97 12.04
C MET A 86 27.48 15.15 11.17
N ARG A 87 26.17 15.40 11.10
CA ARG A 87 25.60 16.57 10.43
C ARG A 87 25.63 17.78 11.34
N SER A 88 25.71 18.98 10.75
CA SER A 88 25.65 20.20 11.53
C SER A 88 24.25 20.41 12.13
N LEU A 89 24.17 21.04 13.30
CA LEU A 89 22.89 21.32 13.96
C LEU A 89 21.93 22.14 13.09
N ALA A 90 22.49 23.02 12.25
CA ALA A 90 21.72 23.82 11.31
C ALA A 90 21.10 22.95 10.19
N GLU A 91 21.75 21.85 9.80
CA GLU A 91 21.22 20.90 8.81
C GLU A 91 20.15 20.00 9.43
N VAL A 92 20.38 19.50 10.66
CA VAL A 92 19.40 18.69 11.39
C VAL A 92 18.13 19.49 11.70
N ALA A 93 18.28 20.79 12.00
CA ALA A 93 17.17 21.69 12.32
C ALA A 93 16.39 22.21 11.10
N LYS A 94 16.89 22.02 9.86
CA LYS A 94 16.15 22.42 8.64
C LYS A 94 14.93 21.53 8.47
N LEU A 95 13.80 21.99 9.00
CA LEU A 95 12.48 21.49 8.67
C LEU A 95 12.15 21.90 7.23
N GLU A 96 12.48 21.03 6.29
CA GLU A 96 11.90 21.10 4.96
C GLU A 96 10.40 20.84 5.10
N GLN A 97 9.62 21.91 5.04
CA GLN A 97 8.17 21.81 5.10
C GLN A 97 7.71 21.10 3.83
N LEU A 98 6.94 20.03 4.01
CA LEU A 98 6.28 19.38 2.88
C LEU A 98 5.37 20.41 2.20
N PRO A 99 5.35 20.49 0.86
CA PRO A 99 4.49 21.42 0.17
C PRO A 99 3.03 21.15 0.56
N GLU A 100 2.36 22.20 1.01
CA GLU A 100 0.92 22.15 1.26
C GLU A 100 0.20 22.30 -0.08
N PHE A 101 -0.75 21.39 -0.33
CA PHE A 101 -1.53 21.40 -1.55
C PHE A 101 -2.93 21.93 -1.25
N GLY A 102 -3.34 22.96 -1.98
CA GLY A 102 -4.73 23.44 -2.01
C GLY A 102 -5.65 22.52 -2.81
N SER A 103 -6.93 22.87 -2.89
CA SER A 103 -7.90 22.22 -3.78
C SER A 103 -7.85 22.84 -5.17
N ASN A 104 -7.56 22.03 -6.19
CA ASN A 104 -7.63 22.44 -7.59
C ASN A 104 -8.79 21.73 -8.29
N GLN A 105 -9.61 22.45 -9.04
CA GLN A 105 -10.75 21.88 -9.76
C GLN A 105 -10.59 22.05 -11.26
N TYR A 106 -10.77 20.96 -11.99
CA TYR A 106 -10.73 20.88 -13.45
C TYR A 106 -12.13 20.52 -13.96
N GLU A 107 -12.81 21.51 -14.54
CA GLU A 107 -14.25 21.45 -14.88
C GLU A 107 -14.63 20.58 -16.09
N ASP A 108 -13.66 20.24 -16.95
CA ASP A 108 -13.89 19.42 -18.14
C ASP A 108 -12.70 18.49 -18.41
N VAL A 109 -12.80 17.28 -17.85
CA VAL A 109 -11.88 16.16 -18.12
C VAL A 109 -12.54 15.08 -18.98
N THR A 110 -13.57 15.46 -19.73
CA THR A 110 -14.45 14.56 -20.49
C THR A 110 -13.84 14.21 -21.85
N CYS A 111 -13.83 12.92 -22.20
CA CYS A 111 -13.46 12.48 -23.55
C CYS A 111 -14.40 13.08 -24.60
N CYS A 112 -13.86 13.51 -25.75
CA CYS A 112 -14.67 14.15 -26.80
C CYS A 112 -15.76 13.22 -27.37
N LEU A 113 -15.60 11.89 -27.27
CA LEU A 113 -16.67 10.95 -27.63
C LEU A 113 -17.76 10.86 -26.56
N GLU A 114 -17.41 11.06 -25.29
CA GLU A 114 -18.37 11.04 -24.17
C GLU A 114 -19.18 12.34 -24.08
N SER A 115 -18.63 13.47 -24.55
CA SER A 115 -19.36 14.75 -24.60
C SER A 115 -20.55 14.69 -25.58
N LEU A 116 -20.42 13.94 -26.68
CA LEU A 116 -21.52 13.64 -27.60
C LEU A 116 -22.64 12.83 -26.93
N CYS A 117 -22.32 12.04 -25.91
CA CYS A 117 -23.28 11.27 -25.12
C CYS A 117 -23.81 12.04 -23.90
N CYS A 118 -23.64 13.37 -23.88
CA CYS A 118 -24.05 14.25 -22.79
C CYS A 118 -23.52 13.79 -21.42
N VAL A 119 -22.27 13.31 -21.38
CA VAL A 119 -21.55 13.02 -20.13
C VAL A 119 -20.61 14.20 -19.86
N ARG A 120 -20.50 14.63 -18.61
CA ARG A 120 -19.53 15.62 -18.15
C ARG A 120 -18.74 15.07 -16.98
N LYS A 121 -17.42 15.12 -17.05
CA LYS A 121 -16.51 14.72 -15.96
C LYS A 121 -15.81 15.95 -15.38
N VAL A 122 -15.83 16.04 -14.05
CA VAL A 122 -15.15 17.07 -13.27
C VAL A 122 -14.15 16.37 -12.36
N LEU A 123 -12.87 16.78 -12.43
CA LEU A 123 -11.82 16.29 -11.55
C LEU A 123 -11.50 17.36 -10.52
N GLU A 124 -11.63 17.04 -9.25
CA GLU A 124 -11.17 17.85 -8.13
C GLU A 124 -9.99 17.16 -7.47
N LEU A 125 -8.86 17.84 -7.40
CA LEU A 125 -7.68 17.43 -6.67
C LEU A 125 -7.72 18.11 -5.30
N ALA A 126 -8.42 17.47 -4.36
CA ALA A 126 -8.47 17.90 -2.96
C ALA A 126 -7.09 17.67 -2.30
N PRO A 127 -6.86 18.18 -1.07
CA PRO A 127 -5.56 17.99 -0.42
C PRO A 127 -5.17 16.51 -0.30
N ASP A 128 -6.07 15.63 0.16
CA ASP A 128 -5.75 14.23 0.49
C ASP A 128 -6.18 13.19 -0.56
N GLU A 129 -7.08 13.55 -1.48
CA GLU A 129 -7.68 12.62 -2.42
C GLU A 129 -8.02 13.27 -3.77
N GLY A 130 -8.01 12.47 -4.84
CA GLY A 130 -8.58 12.83 -6.13
C GLY A 130 -10.05 12.44 -6.18
N ILE A 131 -10.91 13.39 -6.55
CA ILE A 131 -12.36 13.21 -6.66
C ILE A 131 -12.75 13.37 -8.13
N LEU A 132 -13.26 12.30 -8.74
CA LEU A 132 -13.77 12.32 -10.11
C LEU A 132 -15.30 12.24 -10.09
N THR A 133 -15.96 13.33 -10.45
CA THR A 133 -17.42 13.40 -10.57
C THR A 133 -17.83 13.25 -12.02
N THR A 134 -18.59 12.22 -12.34
CA THR A 134 -19.19 11.98 -13.66
C THR A 134 -20.68 12.27 -13.61
N LYS A 135 -21.14 13.23 -14.40
CA LYS A 135 -22.56 13.60 -14.54
C LYS A 135 -23.06 13.15 -15.91
N GLN A 136 -24.16 12.41 -15.96
CA GLN A 136 -24.85 12.08 -17.20
C GLN A 136 -26.11 12.96 -17.30
N PHE A 137 -26.18 13.81 -18.32
CA PHE A 137 -27.31 14.74 -18.46
C PHE A 137 -28.62 14.03 -18.82
N ILE A 138 -28.57 12.94 -19.61
CA ILE A 138 -29.76 12.23 -20.09
C ILE A 138 -30.48 11.50 -18.94
N THR A 139 -29.71 10.83 -18.08
CA THR A 139 -30.26 10.05 -16.96
C THR A 139 -30.33 10.86 -15.65
N GLY A 140 -29.71 12.04 -15.60
CA GLY A 140 -29.52 12.82 -14.37
C GLY A 140 -28.60 12.14 -13.35
N SER A 141 -27.97 11.01 -13.70
CA SER A 141 -27.12 10.27 -12.78
C SER A 141 -25.81 11.01 -12.51
N VAL A 142 -25.42 11.03 -11.24
CA VAL A 142 -24.15 11.61 -10.77
C VAL A 142 -23.40 10.52 -10.03
N VAL A 143 -22.24 10.14 -10.55
CA VAL A 143 -21.35 9.15 -9.95
C VAL A 143 -20.07 9.85 -9.53
N THR A 144 -19.76 9.79 -8.24
CA THR A 144 -18.55 10.39 -7.67
C THR A 144 -17.60 9.30 -7.20
N SER A 145 -16.41 9.24 -7.77
CA SER A 145 -15.33 8.36 -7.34
C SER A 145 -14.31 9.15 -6.54
N ARG A 146 -13.91 8.64 -5.37
CA ARG A 146 -12.89 9.27 -4.51
C ARG A 146 -11.75 8.29 -4.31
N VAL A 147 -10.53 8.73 -4.60
CA VAL A 147 -9.33 7.89 -4.52
C VAL A 147 -8.23 8.63 -3.76
N PRO A 148 -7.80 8.10 -2.60
CA PRO A 148 -6.63 8.63 -1.89
C PRO A 148 -5.38 8.54 -2.78
N TYR A 149 -4.50 9.55 -2.73
CA TYR A 149 -3.27 9.54 -3.54
C TYR A 149 -2.36 8.34 -3.25
N ALA A 150 -2.40 7.79 -2.03
CA ALA A 150 -1.71 6.55 -1.65
C ALA A 150 -2.14 5.29 -2.42
N ASN A 151 -3.28 5.33 -3.09
CA ASN A 151 -3.80 4.22 -3.89
C ASN A 151 -3.54 4.41 -5.39
N ILE A 152 -2.97 5.54 -5.81
CA ILE A 152 -2.61 5.77 -7.21
C ILE A 152 -1.17 5.28 -7.41
N ALA A 153 -1.01 4.20 -8.17
CA ALA A 153 0.29 3.58 -8.39
C ALA A 153 1.20 4.39 -9.34
N SER A 154 0.61 4.96 -10.39
CA SER A 154 1.30 5.77 -11.39
C SER A 154 0.34 6.76 -12.03
N VAL A 155 0.89 7.84 -12.59
CA VAL A 155 0.18 8.83 -13.39
C VAL A 155 0.84 8.91 -14.77
N ASP A 156 0.28 8.17 -15.73
CA ASP A 156 0.87 7.96 -17.05
C ASP A 156 0.09 8.69 -18.14
N VAL A 157 0.82 9.23 -19.12
CA VAL A 157 0.21 9.78 -20.33
C VAL A 157 0.26 8.72 -21.42
N VAL A 158 -0.91 8.27 -21.84
CA VAL A 158 -1.08 7.32 -22.93
C VAL A 158 -1.48 8.06 -24.20
N ARG A 159 -0.84 7.72 -25.32
CA ARG A 159 -1.24 8.23 -26.63
C ARG A 159 -2.25 7.29 -27.26
N SER A 160 -3.44 7.80 -27.58
CA SER A 160 -4.41 7.09 -28.42
C SER A 160 -4.64 7.89 -29.70
N CYS A 161 -4.54 7.21 -30.84
CA CYS A 161 -4.86 7.71 -32.19
C CYS A 161 -4.51 9.19 -32.49
N GLY A 162 -3.39 9.42 -33.18
CA GLY A 162 -3.14 10.59 -34.04
C GLY A 162 -2.86 11.94 -33.35
N CYS A 163 -3.56 12.29 -32.27
CA CYS A 163 -3.39 13.56 -31.55
C CYS A 163 -3.82 13.49 -30.06
N LEU A 164 -4.35 12.35 -29.57
CA LEU A 164 -4.99 12.30 -28.26
C LEU A 164 -4.00 11.91 -27.14
N ALA A 165 -3.74 12.85 -26.23
CA ALA A 165 -3.09 12.58 -24.96
C ALA A 165 -4.18 12.21 -23.93
N LEU A 166 -4.06 11.02 -23.36
CA LEU A 166 -4.95 10.45 -22.37
C LEU A 166 -4.19 10.32 -21.06
N LEU A 167 -4.81 10.69 -19.94
CA LEU A 167 -4.22 10.52 -18.62
C LEU A 167 -4.78 9.25 -17.97
N GLN A 168 -3.89 8.32 -17.61
CA GLN A 168 -4.19 7.16 -16.78
C GLN A 168 -3.63 7.37 -15.39
N ALA A 169 -4.47 7.20 -14.37
CA ALA A 169 -4.11 7.42 -12.97
C ALA A 169 -4.62 6.28 -12.09
N GLY A 170 -4.13 5.06 -12.34
CA GLY A 170 -4.49 3.85 -11.58
C GLY A 170 -6.00 3.71 -11.33
N GLU A 171 -6.35 3.50 -10.05
CA GLU A 171 -7.72 3.32 -9.54
C GLU A 171 -8.66 4.51 -9.83
N LEU A 172 -8.12 5.73 -9.99
CA LEU A 172 -8.94 6.91 -10.34
C LEU A 172 -9.53 6.79 -11.75
N THR A 173 -8.83 6.09 -12.65
CA THR A 173 -9.23 5.84 -14.04
C THR A 173 -9.65 4.40 -14.31
N LYS A 174 -9.54 3.51 -13.31
CA LYS A 174 -9.91 2.11 -13.40
C LYS A 174 -10.67 1.69 -12.14
N PRO A 175 -11.97 1.99 -12.05
CA PRO A 175 -12.78 1.50 -10.96
C PRO A 175 -12.76 -0.05 -10.92
N PRO A 176 -12.89 -0.67 -9.73
CA PRO A 176 -12.93 -2.12 -9.61
C PRO A 176 -14.06 -2.71 -10.48
N GLY A 177 -13.73 -3.73 -11.28
CA GLY A 177 -14.67 -4.39 -12.19
C GLY A 177 -15.00 -3.62 -13.47
N GLN A 178 -14.38 -2.48 -13.75
CA GLN A 178 -14.58 -1.72 -15.01
C GLN A 178 -13.30 -1.64 -15.86
N PRO A 179 -13.43 -1.57 -17.20
CA PRO A 179 -12.29 -1.31 -18.07
C PRO A 179 -11.70 0.08 -17.80
N HIS A 180 -10.41 0.25 -18.10
CA HIS A 180 -9.73 1.54 -17.98
C HIS A 180 -10.46 2.62 -18.79
N LYS A 181 -10.84 3.70 -18.12
CA LYS A 181 -11.43 4.91 -18.70
C LYS A 181 -10.50 6.09 -18.41
N PRO A 182 -9.51 6.33 -19.28
CA PRO A 182 -8.58 7.44 -19.07
C PRO A 182 -9.28 8.79 -19.11
N LEU A 183 -8.70 9.78 -18.44
CA LEU A 183 -9.16 11.16 -18.50
C LEU A 183 -8.64 11.82 -19.78
N GLN A 184 -9.49 12.63 -20.40
CA GLN A 184 -9.13 13.38 -21.60
C GLN A 184 -9.66 14.81 -21.44
N PRO A 185 -8.83 15.77 -21.02
CA PRO A 185 -9.22 17.15 -20.85
C PRO A 185 -9.49 17.85 -22.19
N GLY A 186 -10.73 18.30 -22.36
CA GLY A 186 -11.22 19.07 -23.50
C GLY A 186 -11.40 18.29 -24.81
N CYS A 187 -12.32 18.76 -25.66
CA CYS A 187 -12.36 18.30 -27.05
C CYS A 187 -11.23 18.96 -27.85
N GLY A 188 -10.30 18.15 -28.38
CA GLY A 188 -9.12 18.64 -29.09
C GLY A 188 -7.78 18.38 -28.41
N CYS A 189 -7.77 17.67 -27.27
CA CYS A 189 -6.55 17.15 -26.65
C CYS A 189 -5.56 18.24 -26.31
N SER A 190 -5.96 19.14 -25.42
CA SER A 190 -5.06 20.14 -24.87
C SER A 190 -3.94 19.45 -24.09
N GLY A 191 -2.84 19.14 -24.79
CA GLY A 191 -1.68 18.49 -24.20
C GLY A 191 -1.16 19.26 -22.99
N ALA A 192 -1.20 20.59 -23.05
CA ALA A 192 -0.87 21.46 -21.93
C ALA A 192 -1.75 21.22 -20.69
N LEU A 193 -3.06 21.02 -20.86
CA LEU A 193 -3.96 20.74 -19.75
C LEU A 193 -3.75 19.32 -19.19
N VAL A 194 -3.49 18.34 -20.05
CA VAL A 194 -3.11 16.97 -19.63
C VAL A 194 -1.82 17.00 -18.82
N ASP A 195 -0.80 17.69 -19.29
CA ASP A 195 0.50 17.80 -18.63
C ASP A 195 0.39 18.56 -17.31
N MET A 196 -0.46 19.59 -17.24
CA MET A 196 -0.77 20.32 -16.01
C MET A 196 -1.44 19.43 -14.97
N ILE A 197 -2.50 18.69 -15.36
CA ILE A 197 -3.20 17.76 -14.46
C ILE A 197 -2.25 16.64 -14.02
N ARG A 198 -1.46 16.10 -14.96
CA ARG A 198 -0.44 15.09 -14.65
C ARG A 198 0.56 15.62 -13.63
N GLY A 199 1.09 16.81 -13.84
CA GLY A 199 2.09 17.42 -12.95
C GLY A 199 1.55 17.62 -11.53
N ASP A 200 0.35 18.17 -11.40
CA ASP A 200 -0.29 18.38 -10.09
C ASP A 200 -0.62 17.03 -9.41
N LEU A 201 -1.17 16.08 -10.17
CA LEU A 201 -1.50 14.75 -9.63
C LEU A 201 -0.26 13.97 -9.23
N GLN A 202 0.79 13.97 -10.05
CA GLN A 202 2.06 13.29 -9.76
C GLN A 202 2.75 13.93 -8.55
N ALA A 203 2.78 15.27 -8.44
CA ALA A 203 3.36 15.94 -7.28
C ALA A 203 2.66 15.54 -5.97
N ARG A 204 1.33 15.38 -6.00
CA ARG A 204 0.56 14.92 -4.84
C ARG A 204 0.80 13.45 -4.53
N VAL A 205 0.90 12.60 -5.55
CA VAL A 205 1.26 11.18 -5.39
C VAL A 205 2.68 11.03 -4.86
N ASP A 206 3.64 11.86 -5.26
CA ASP A 206 5.01 11.78 -4.77
C ASP A 206 5.14 12.18 -3.30
N VAL A 207 4.33 13.15 -2.86
CA VAL A 207 4.36 13.66 -1.48
C VAL A 207 3.49 12.82 -0.54
N ARG A 208 2.33 12.33 -1.00
CA ARG A 208 1.31 11.65 -0.17
C ARG A 208 1.11 10.18 -0.50
N GLY A 209 1.72 9.70 -1.59
CA GLY A 209 1.70 8.30 -1.98
C GLY A 209 2.53 7.43 -1.05
N ASN A 210 2.51 6.11 -1.27
CA ASN A 210 3.36 5.17 -0.50
C ASN A 210 4.84 5.55 -0.62
N LEU A 211 5.27 6.11 -1.76
CA LEU A 211 6.62 6.63 -1.95
C LEU A 211 6.91 7.84 -1.05
N GLY A 212 5.95 8.74 -0.89
CA GLY A 212 6.06 9.87 0.03
C GLY A 212 6.13 9.42 1.50
N GLN A 213 5.35 8.40 1.86
CA GLN A 213 5.43 7.78 3.18
C GLN A 213 6.77 7.09 3.43
N ILE A 214 7.31 6.38 2.44
CA ILE A 214 8.65 5.77 2.50
C ILE A 214 9.71 6.85 2.67
N ARG A 215 9.68 7.93 1.87
CA ARG A 215 10.62 9.06 2.02
C ARG A 215 10.50 9.74 3.39
N GLN A 216 9.30 9.84 3.96
CA GLN A 216 9.11 10.34 5.32
C GLN A 216 9.69 9.40 6.38
N LEU A 217 9.54 8.08 6.20
CA LEU A 217 10.15 7.07 7.06
C LEU A 217 11.68 7.10 6.96
N GLU A 218 12.24 7.14 5.74
CA GLU A 218 13.68 7.28 5.50
C GLU A 218 14.23 8.56 6.16
N LYS A 219 13.51 9.69 6.05
CA LYS A 219 13.88 10.94 6.72
C LYS A 219 13.79 10.83 8.24
N MET A 220 12.86 10.04 8.76
CA MET A 220 12.75 9.78 10.19
C MET A 220 13.90 8.91 10.69
N MET A 221 14.24 7.85 9.96
CA MET A 221 15.38 6.97 10.24
C MET A 221 16.69 7.75 10.23
N GLY A 222 16.91 8.59 9.21
CA GLY A 222 18.10 9.44 9.17
C GLY A 222 18.22 10.43 10.34
N LYS A 223 17.11 10.87 10.95
CA LYS A 223 17.15 11.65 12.20
C LYS A 223 17.44 10.77 13.41
N PHE A 224 16.94 9.54 13.45
CA PHE A 224 17.29 8.59 14.51
C PHE A 224 18.77 8.25 14.51
N ASP A 225 19.41 8.15 13.34
CA ASP A 225 20.86 7.96 13.24
C ASP A 225 21.63 9.16 13.84
N ASP A 226 21.19 10.39 13.53
CA ASP A 226 21.76 11.61 14.13
C ASP A 226 21.59 11.57 15.67
N PHE A 227 20.42 11.20 16.18
CA PHE A 227 20.18 11.00 17.62
C PHE A 227 21.05 9.90 18.24
N ALA A 228 21.20 8.77 17.56
CA ALA A 228 21.99 7.64 18.03
C ALA A 228 23.47 8.00 18.14
N ALA A 229 23.97 8.92 17.30
CA ALA A 229 25.31 9.47 17.40
C ALA A 229 25.43 10.55 18.50
N GLU A 230 24.37 11.32 18.77
CA GLU A 230 24.38 12.39 19.77
C GLU A 230 24.23 11.89 21.23
N VAL A 231 23.46 10.83 21.46
CA VAL A 231 23.19 10.30 22.82
C VAL A 231 24.46 9.84 23.55
N PRO A 232 25.39 9.07 22.94
CA PRO A 232 26.65 8.67 23.60
C PRO A 232 27.51 9.86 24.06
N LEU A 233 27.49 10.97 23.32
CA LEU A 233 28.23 12.19 23.69
C LEU A 233 27.67 12.83 24.96
N MET A 234 26.35 12.84 25.09
CA MET A 234 25.71 13.31 26.31
C MET A 234 26.05 12.42 27.50
N LEU A 235 25.98 11.10 27.31
CA LEU A 235 26.27 10.12 28.37
C LEU A 235 27.71 10.27 28.86
N ASP A 236 28.69 10.35 27.94
CA ASP A 236 30.10 10.56 28.29
C ASP A 236 30.33 11.87 29.06
N LYS A 237 29.69 12.97 28.64
CA LYS A 237 29.82 14.27 29.34
C LYS A 237 29.16 14.31 30.71
N LEU A 238 28.10 13.52 30.92
CA LEU A 238 27.46 13.36 32.22
C LEU A 238 28.22 12.39 33.13
N GLY A 239 29.32 11.78 32.66
CA GLY A 239 30.03 10.73 33.36
C GLY A 239 29.18 9.46 33.53
N ALA A 240 28.12 9.33 32.72
CA ALA A 240 27.35 8.11 32.60
C ALA A 240 28.12 7.14 31.70
N ASP A 241 27.97 5.84 31.98
CA ASP A 241 28.59 4.78 31.21
C ASP A 241 28.08 4.86 29.76
N ALA A 242 28.92 5.38 28.85
CA ALA A 242 28.56 5.57 27.44
C ALA A 242 28.56 4.24 26.66
N ALA A 243 29.07 3.17 27.27
CA ALA A 243 28.98 1.82 26.76
C ALA A 243 27.51 1.38 26.79
N PHE A 244 26.95 1.07 25.61
CA PHE A 244 25.69 0.35 25.52
C PHE A 244 25.98 -1.13 25.16
N PRO A 245 25.48 -2.10 25.93
CA PRO A 245 24.67 -1.94 27.15
C PRO A 245 25.50 -1.43 28.36
N PRO A 246 24.88 -0.68 29.28
CA PRO A 246 25.57 -0.15 30.47
C PRO A 246 26.11 -1.29 31.35
N SER A 247 27.24 -1.05 32.03
CA SER A 247 27.81 -2.06 32.92
C SER A 247 26.82 -2.52 33.99
N GLN A 248 26.95 -3.78 34.44
CA GLN A 248 26.09 -4.32 35.50
C GLN A 248 26.11 -3.48 36.78
N GLN A 249 27.25 -2.85 37.11
CA GLN A 249 27.35 -1.94 38.25
C GLN A 249 26.48 -0.68 38.04
N THR A 250 26.53 -0.08 36.86
CA THR A 250 25.67 1.06 36.51
C THR A 250 24.18 0.67 36.55
N MET A 251 23.84 -0.51 36.01
CA MET A 251 22.47 -1.04 36.05
C MET A 251 21.98 -1.27 37.49
N GLN A 252 22.79 -1.90 38.34
CA GLN A 252 22.46 -2.13 39.76
C GLN A 252 22.35 -0.82 40.55
N ARG A 253 23.15 0.20 40.23
CA ARG A 253 23.09 1.51 40.88
C ARG A 253 21.82 2.28 40.56
N VAL A 254 21.32 2.17 39.32
CA VAL A 254 20.14 2.92 38.85
C VAL A 254 18.84 2.19 39.15
N TYR A 255 18.79 0.87 38.91
CA TYR A 255 17.57 0.06 39.06
C TYR A 255 17.51 -0.72 40.39
N GLY A 256 18.58 -0.70 41.19
CA GLY A 256 18.67 -1.44 42.46
C GLY A 256 18.87 -2.94 42.27
N SER A 257 18.67 -3.71 43.34
CA SER A 257 18.70 -5.19 43.34
C SER A 257 17.44 -5.84 42.76
N GLN A 258 16.46 -5.02 42.35
CA GLN A 258 15.33 -5.53 41.57
C GLN A 258 15.85 -5.91 40.20
N SER A 259 15.77 -7.20 39.87
CA SER A 259 15.97 -7.68 38.51
C SER A 259 15.15 -6.80 37.58
N LEU A 260 15.80 -6.17 36.61
CA LEU A 260 15.10 -5.62 35.45
C LEU A 260 14.09 -6.68 35.00
N PRO A 261 12.84 -6.32 34.63
CA PRO A 261 12.08 -7.23 33.81
C PRO A 261 13.03 -7.56 32.66
N GLN A 262 13.44 -8.83 32.55
CA GLN A 262 14.21 -9.28 31.40
C GLN A 262 13.45 -8.73 30.21
N ALA A 263 13.98 -7.70 29.57
CA ALA A 263 13.60 -7.42 28.21
C ALA A 263 14.02 -8.71 27.54
N ALA A 264 13.03 -9.58 27.34
CA ALA A 264 13.20 -10.77 26.57
C ALA A 264 13.57 -10.22 25.19
N PHE A 265 14.87 -10.04 24.96
CA PHE A 265 15.48 -10.22 23.66
C PHE A 265 15.38 -11.71 23.30
N ALA A 266 14.21 -12.31 23.50
CA ALA A 266 13.72 -13.23 22.51
C ALA A 266 13.53 -12.31 21.29
N THR A 267 14.51 -12.30 20.39
CA THR A 267 14.23 -12.09 18.97
C THR A 267 12.99 -12.92 18.70
N PRO A 268 11.78 -12.33 18.56
CA PRO A 268 10.58 -13.13 18.75
C PRO A 268 10.29 -14.09 17.58
N HIS A 269 11.26 -14.36 16.71
CA HIS A 269 11.00 -14.73 15.32
C HIS A 269 12.07 -15.66 14.73
N GLU A 270 12.41 -16.74 15.43
CA GLU A 270 13.09 -17.90 14.82
C GLU A 270 12.08 -19.03 14.57
N VAL A 271 10.87 -18.70 14.12
CA VAL A 271 9.93 -19.71 13.63
C VAL A 271 10.23 -19.89 12.13
N PRO A 272 10.90 -20.98 11.72
CA PRO A 272 11.20 -21.22 10.32
C PRO A 272 9.92 -21.20 9.49
N SER A 273 10.00 -20.61 8.29
CA SER A 273 8.87 -20.56 7.37
C SER A 273 8.28 -21.96 7.21
N GLN A 274 6.99 -22.13 7.49
CA GLN A 274 6.33 -23.41 7.26
C GLN A 274 6.46 -23.76 5.78
N ASN A 275 7.03 -24.94 5.51
CA ASN A 275 7.15 -25.46 4.15
C ASN A 275 5.78 -26.00 3.72
N PHE A 276 5.17 -25.34 2.75
CA PHE A 276 3.94 -25.83 2.11
C PHE A 276 4.30 -26.72 0.93
N ALA A 277 3.68 -27.89 0.84
CA ALA A 277 3.81 -28.77 -0.33
C ALA A 277 3.17 -28.10 -1.56
N SER A 278 3.70 -28.38 -2.75
CA SER A 278 3.05 -27.92 -3.99
C SER A 278 1.71 -28.64 -4.16
N LEU A 279 0.63 -27.89 -4.40
CA LEU A 279 -0.70 -28.44 -4.65
C LEU A 279 -1.23 -27.94 -5.99
N ASP A 280 -1.74 -28.86 -6.80
CA ASP A 280 -2.25 -28.54 -8.13
C ASP A 280 -3.76 -28.71 -8.16
N PHE A 281 -4.47 -27.64 -8.51
CA PHE A 281 -5.91 -27.62 -8.63
C PHE A 281 -6.32 -27.40 -10.08
N ASN A 282 -7.28 -28.22 -10.54
CA ASN A 282 -8.00 -27.93 -11.77
C ASN A 282 -9.11 -26.91 -11.48
N VAL A 283 -8.91 -25.69 -11.95
CA VAL A 283 -9.82 -24.54 -11.75
C VAL A 283 -10.55 -24.16 -13.05
N ARG A 284 -10.69 -25.13 -13.96
CA ARG A 284 -11.44 -24.96 -15.20
C ARG A 284 -12.90 -24.71 -14.93
N ASN A 285 -13.38 -23.57 -15.43
CA ASN A 285 -14.80 -23.26 -15.49
C ASN A 285 -15.40 -23.98 -16.69
N GLU A 286 -16.13 -25.06 -16.44
CA GLU A 286 -16.70 -25.90 -17.50
C GLU A 286 -17.79 -25.18 -18.29
N PHE A 287 -18.50 -24.25 -17.65
CA PHE A 287 -19.50 -23.42 -18.33
C PHE A 287 -18.85 -22.49 -19.34
N LEU A 288 -17.78 -21.78 -18.94
CA LEU A 288 -17.03 -20.89 -19.82
C LEU A 288 -16.37 -21.67 -20.97
N ASN A 289 -15.88 -22.87 -20.67
CA ASN A 289 -15.28 -23.76 -21.66
C ASN A 289 -16.31 -24.23 -22.71
N CYS A 290 -17.53 -24.59 -22.27
CA CYS A 290 -18.63 -24.96 -23.16
C CYS A 290 -19.07 -23.78 -24.05
N CYS A 291 -19.17 -22.57 -23.47
CA CYS A 291 -19.50 -21.36 -24.22
C CYS A 291 -18.41 -20.98 -25.23
N CYS A 292 -17.13 -21.06 -24.85
CA CYS A 292 -16.02 -20.83 -25.77
C CYS A 292 -16.01 -21.84 -26.92
N LEU A 293 -16.29 -23.11 -26.65
CA LEU A 293 -16.38 -24.14 -27.69
C LEU A 293 -17.51 -23.84 -28.68
N ALA A 294 -18.67 -23.40 -28.18
CA ALA A 294 -19.82 -23.05 -29.01
C ALA A 294 -19.59 -21.77 -29.84
N VAL A 295 -19.06 -20.70 -29.23
CA VAL A 295 -18.86 -19.40 -29.89
C VAL A 295 -17.74 -19.43 -30.92
N THR A 296 -16.72 -20.27 -30.70
CA THR A 296 -15.60 -20.40 -31.63
C THR A 296 -15.79 -21.52 -32.66
N CYS A 297 -16.97 -22.14 -32.73
CA CYS A 297 -17.27 -23.30 -33.57
C CYS A 297 -16.20 -24.41 -33.44
N GLY A 298 -15.66 -24.62 -32.23
CA GLY A 298 -14.62 -25.60 -31.95
C GLY A 298 -13.20 -25.20 -32.32
N LEU A 299 -12.96 -24.07 -32.98
CA LEU A 299 -11.61 -23.66 -33.44
C LEU A 299 -10.65 -23.35 -32.29
N ALA A 300 -11.14 -22.81 -31.17
CA ALA A 300 -10.30 -22.53 -30.00
C ALA A 300 -10.03 -23.78 -29.13
N GLY A 301 -10.75 -24.89 -29.38
CA GLY A 301 -10.63 -26.13 -28.61
C GLY A 301 -11.08 -26.02 -27.16
N CYS A 302 -10.80 -27.06 -26.38
CA CYS A 302 -11.05 -27.07 -24.94
C CYS A 302 -9.97 -26.26 -24.22
N THR A 303 -10.39 -25.26 -23.45
CA THR A 303 -9.49 -24.47 -22.60
C THR A 303 -9.15 -25.28 -21.36
N SER A 304 -7.86 -25.36 -21.03
CA SER A 304 -7.34 -25.88 -19.76
C SER A 304 -7.03 -24.71 -18.83
N HIS A 305 -7.40 -24.83 -17.55
CA HIS A 305 -7.13 -23.82 -16.53
C HIS A 305 -6.72 -24.51 -15.23
N THR A 306 -5.47 -24.34 -14.84
CA THR A 306 -4.88 -24.98 -13.66
C THR A 306 -4.25 -23.92 -12.76
N ALA A 307 -4.48 -24.06 -11.45
CA ALA A 307 -3.86 -23.24 -10.43
C ALA A 307 -2.91 -24.11 -9.61
N THR A 308 -1.62 -23.82 -9.66
CA THR A 308 -0.59 -24.51 -8.89
C THR A 308 -0.17 -23.63 -7.71
N LEU A 309 -0.44 -24.11 -6.50
CA LEU A 309 -0.06 -23.46 -5.25
C LEU A 309 1.35 -23.93 -4.88
N GLU A 310 2.37 -23.17 -5.32
CA GLU A 310 3.77 -23.43 -4.99
C GLU A 310 4.10 -22.91 -3.58
N ALA A 311 5.33 -23.12 -3.09
CA ALA A 311 5.69 -22.72 -1.72
C ALA A 311 5.65 -21.20 -1.48
N GLU A 312 5.88 -20.38 -2.51
CA GLU A 312 6.01 -18.91 -2.39
C GLU A 312 4.98 -18.10 -3.18
N GLN A 313 4.35 -18.71 -4.19
CA GLN A 313 3.45 -18.04 -5.11
C GLN A 313 2.37 -18.99 -5.64
N MET A 314 1.26 -18.42 -6.08
CA MET A 314 0.27 -19.12 -6.90
C MET A 314 0.61 -18.88 -8.37
N THR A 315 0.69 -19.94 -9.16
CA THR A 315 0.82 -19.86 -10.61
C THR A 315 -0.49 -20.32 -11.25
N THR A 316 -1.11 -19.44 -12.03
CA THR A 316 -2.37 -19.74 -12.73
C THR A 316 -2.08 -19.85 -14.21
N ARG A 317 -2.33 -21.02 -14.79
CA ARG A 317 -2.09 -21.30 -16.21
C ARG A 317 -3.40 -21.53 -16.94
N VAL A 318 -3.65 -20.72 -17.96
CA VAL A 318 -4.76 -20.88 -18.91
C VAL A 318 -4.18 -21.22 -20.26
N SER A 319 -4.58 -22.32 -20.87
CA SER A 319 -4.10 -22.74 -22.19
C SER A 319 -5.22 -23.29 -23.04
N ASN A 320 -5.35 -22.79 -24.27
CA ASN A 320 -6.22 -23.32 -25.30
C ASN A 320 -5.40 -23.57 -26.58
N ASN A 321 -6.04 -23.98 -27.67
CA ASN A 321 -5.32 -24.31 -28.91
C ASN A 321 -4.64 -23.10 -29.56
N CYS A 322 -5.02 -21.88 -29.20
CA CYS A 322 -4.54 -20.65 -29.83
C CYS A 322 -3.57 -19.86 -28.95
N THR A 323 -3.62 -20.01 -27.63
CA THR A 323 -2.88 -19.15 -26.70
C THR A 323 -2.65 -19.84 -25.36
N THR A 324 -1.49 -19.57 -24.75
CA THR A 324 -1.20 -19.96 -23.38
C THR A 324 -0.84 -18.70 -22.59
N SER A 325 -1.50 -18.50 -21.46
CA SER A 325 -1.23 -17.45 -20.49
C SER A 325 -0.83 -18.08 -19.16
N ILE A 326 0.20 -17.51 -18.53
CA ILE A 326 0.69 -17.92 -17.21
C ILE A 326 0.76 -16.65 -16.38
N ASP A 327 -0.02 -16.60 -15.31
CA ASP A 327 0.03 -15.54 -14.32
C ASP A 327 0.68 -16.07 -13.04
N ARG A 328 1.49 -15.24 -12.37
CA ARG A 328 2.19 -15.59 -11.13
C ARG A 328 1.91 -14.53 -10.10
N GLN A 329 1.29 -14.94 -9.00
CA GLN A 329 0.90 -14.05 -7.92
C GLN A 329 1.54 -14.50 -6.59
N PRO A 330 2.47 -13.71 -6.03
CA PRO A 330 3.03 -13.97 -4.71
C PRO A 330 1.94 -13.90 -3.63
N TYR A 331 1.96 -14.80 -2.64
CA TYR A 331 0.95 -14.81 -1.57
C TYR A 331 0.92 -13.53 -0.74
N ALA A 332 2.07 -12.85 -0.60
CA ALA A 332 2.17 -11.57 0.09
C ALA A 332 1.39 -10.44 -0.60
N GLN A 333 1.13 -10.58 -1.90
CA GLN A 333 0.37 -9.61 -2.70
C GLN A 333 -1.13 -9.91 -2.75
N LEU A 334 -1.57 -11.04 -2.17
CA LEU A 334 -3.00 -11.35 -2.03
C LEU A 334 -3.63 -10.43 -0.98
N ARG A 335 -4.35 -9.40 -1.43
CA ARG A 335 -5.09 -8.49 -0.54
C ARG A 335 -6.07 -9.23 0.36
N ALA A 336 -6.82 -10.19 -0.21
CA ALA A 336 -7.81 -11.01 0.45
C ALA A 336 -7.94 -12.37 -0.28
N VAL A 337 -8.50 -13.35 0.43
CA VAL A 337 -8.93 -14.62 -0.15
C VAL A 337 -10.43 -14.60 -0.01
N ASP A 338 -11.09 -14.08 -1.03
CA ASP A 338 -12.53 -13.82 -0.99
C ASP A 338 -13.25 -14.89 -1.82
N GLU A 339 -14.24 -15.52 -1.18
CA GLU A 339 -15.22 -16.37 -1.86
C GLU A 339 -16.32 -15.47 -2.42
N GLU A 340 -16.42 -15.39 -3.74
CA GLU A 340 -17.39 -14.54 -4.44
C GLU A 340 -18.47 -15.39 -5.13
N LEU A 341 -19.74 -14.99 -5.02
CA LEU A 341 -20.80 -15.49 -5.88
C LEU A 341 -20.87 -14.68 -7.18
N CYS A 342 -20.41 -15.27 -8.28
CA CYS A 342 -20.32 -14.62 -9.60
C CYS A 342 -21.66 -14.66 -10.37
N CYS A 343 -22.56 -15.60 -10.06
CA CYS A 343 -23.93 -15.71 -10.59
C CYS A 343 -24.75 -16.59 -9.63
N PHE A 344 -26.09 -16.63 -9.73
CA PHE A 344 -27.04 -17.30 -8.81
C PHE A 344 -26.64 -18.72 -8.31
N CYS A 345 -25.78 -19.44 -9.02
CA CYS A 345 -25.21 -20.72 -8.60
C CYS A 345 -23.67 -20.80 -8.69
N CYS A 346 -22.96 -19.79 -9.19
CA CYS A 346 -21.52 -19.85 -9.47
C CYS A 346 -20.67 -19.31 -8.31
N HIS A 347 -19.93 -20.17 -7.63
CA HIS A 347 -18.95 -19.79 -6.61
C HIS A 347 -17.56 -19.60 -7.24
N SER A 348 -16.82 -18.57 -6.80
CA SER A 348 -15.44 -18.30 -7.23
C SER A 348 -14.53 -17.94 -6.05
N VAL A 349 -13.23 -18.20 -6.17
CA VAL A 349 -12.20 -17.70 -5.23
C VAL A 349 -11.16 -16.96 -6.04
N ASN A 350 -10.99 -15.66 -5.77
CA ASN A 350 -10.03 -14.80 -6.48
C ASN A 350 -10.10 -14.95 -8.01
N GLY A 351 -11.32 -15.01 -8.56
CA GLY A 351 -11.58 -15.19 -10.00
C GLY A 351 -11.50 -16.62 -10.53
N MET A 352 -11.19 -17.61 -9.69
CA MET A 352 -11.17 -19.03 -10.07
C MET A 352 -12.52 -19.70 -9.82
N ILE A 353 -13.11 -20.34 -10.84
CA ILE A 353 -14.41 -21.04 -10.77
C ILE A 353 -14.19 -22.50 -11.19
N PRO A 354 -13.80 -23.40 -10.28
CA PRO A 354 -13.62 -24.81 -10.59
C PRO A 354 -14.95 -25.49 -10.94
N GLY A 355 -15.00 -26.25 -12.04
CA GLY A 355 -16.12 -27.10 -12.41
C GLY A 355 -17.32 -26.38 -13.02
N TRP A 356 -18.50 -27.00 -12.88
CA TRP A 356 -19.78 -26.40 -13.26
C TRP A 356 -20.31 -25.58 -12.09
N CYS A 357 -20.36 -24.26 -12.24
CA CYS A 357 -20.88 -23.35 -11.23
C CYS A 357 -20.11 -23.33 -9.88
N GLY A 358 -18.82 -23.70 -9.88
CA GLY A 358 -18.03 -23.65 -8.65
C GLY A 358 -18.30 -24.86 -7.75
N ASP A 359 -17.49 -25.90 -7.90
CA ASP A 359 -17.46 -27.08 -7.03
C ASP A 359 -17.10 -26.64 -5.60
N VAL A 360 -18.12 -26.41 -4.77
CA VAL A 360 -18.04 -25.79 -3.44
C VAL A 360 -16.99 -26.47 -2.54
N PRO A 361 -16.92 -27.82 -2.43
CA PRO A 361 -15.84 -28.50 -1.72
C PRO A 361 -14.44 -28.15 -2.22
N LYS A 362 -14.20 -28.16 -3.53
CA LYS A 362 -12.88 -27.79 -4.09
C LYS A 362 -12.55 -26.34 -3.86
N LEU A 363 -13.56 -25.48 -3.94
CA LEU A 363 -13.41 -24.04 -3.78
C LEU A 363 -13.03 -23.67 -2.35
N HIS A 364 -13.67 -24.26 -1.34
CA HIS A 364 -13.27 -24.11 0.06
C HIS A 364 -11.88 -24.69 0.33
N ALA A 365 -11.49 -25.79 -0.32
CA ALA A 365 -10.13 -26.34 -0.20
C ALA A 365 -9.09 -25.35 -0.75
N ILE A 366 -9.34 -24.74 -1.91
CA ILE A 366 -8.47 -23.71 -2.50
C ILE A 366 -8.42 -22.47 -1.62
N ALA A 367 -9.57 -21.99 -1.12
CA ALA A 367 -9.64 -20.83 -0.24
C ALA A 367 -8.88 -21.06 1.08
N GLY A 368 -9.07 -22.24 1.70
CA GLY A 368 -8.37 -22.63 2.92
C GLY A 368 -6.85 -22.66 2.74
N GLU A 369 -6.36 -23.29 1.67
CA GLU A 369 -4.93 -23.35 1.34
C GLU A 369 -4.34 -21.96 1.04
N LEU A 370 -5.04 -21.15 0.25
CA LEU A 370 -4.62 -19.78 -0.05
C LEU A 370 -4.56 -18.92 1.22
N GLN A 371 -5.55 -19.05 2.09
CA GLN A 371 -5.60 -18.29 3.34
C GLN A 371 -4.50 -18.76 4.30
N ALA A 372 -4.26 -20.07 4.42
CA ALA A 372 -3.18 -20.62 5.23
C ALA A 372 -1.80 -20.14 4.76
N ARG A 373 -1.54 -20.18 3.44
CA ARG A 373 -0.28 -19.70 2.85
C ARG A 373 -0.12 -18.20 2.96
N LYS A 374 -1.21 -17.44 2.77
CA LYS A 374 -1.22 -15.99 2.96
C LYS A 374 -0.90 -15.61 4.41
N VAL A 375 -1.51 -16.25 5.41
CA VAL A 375 -1.23 -15.96 6.82
C VAL A 375 0.19 -16.40 7.20
N GLY A 376 0.60 -17.59 6.76
CA GLY A 376 1.95 -18.13 7.02
C GLY A 376 3.06 -17.29 6.39
N ARG A 377 2.85 -16.70 5.21
CA ARG A 377 3.85 -15.91 4.47
C ARG A 377 3.70 -14.40 4.63
N GLY A 378 2.48 -13.90 4.84
CA GLY A 378 2.18 -12.46 4.97
C GLY A 378 2.91 -11.82 6.14
N ASN A 379 3.01 -12.54 7.26
CA ASN A 379 3.82 -12.13 8.40
C ASN A 379 5.31 -12.05 8.02
N ILE A 380 5.83 -13.00 7.23
CA ILE A 380 7.26 -13.06 6.83
C ILE A 380 7.62 -11.98 5.79
N ALA A 381 6.73 -11.67 4.86
CA ALA A 381 6.98 -10.65 3.84
C ALA A 381 6.95 -9.22 4.42
N GLN A 382 6.07 -8.95 5.39
CA GLN A 382 6.12 -7.71 6.17
C GLN A 382 7.42 -7.60 6.97
N LEU A 383 7.90 -8.70 7.54
CA LEU A 383 9.15 -8.76 8.30
C LEU A 383 10.40 -8.59 7.41
N ARG A 384 10.49 -9.27 6.26
CA ARG A 384 11.62 -9.08 5.32
C ARG A 384 11.71 -7.67 4.74
N ASN A 385 10.56 -6.99 4.59
CA ASN A 385 10.53 -5.58 4.21
C ASN A 385 10.99 -4.67 5.35
N GLN A 386 10.84 -5.08 6.61
CA GLN A 386 11.38 -4.35 7.78
C GLN A 386 12.88 -4.63 7.99
N GLU A 387 13.37 -5.82 7.64
CA GLU A 387 14.79 -6.20 7.70
C GLU A 387 15.63 -5.62 6.55
N ARG A 388 15.00 -5.31 5.41
CA ARG A 388 15.65 -4.65 4.26
C ARG A 388 15.61 -3.12 4.30
N THR A 389 14.97 -2.53 5.31
CA THR A 389 15.19 -1.13 5.66
C THR A 389 16.52 -1.06 6.43
N PRO A 390 17.61 -0.58 5.80
CA PRO A 390 18.93 -0.52 6.42
C PRO A 390 18.95 0.38 7.66
#